data_AF-A0A653UGR9-F1
#
_entry.id   AF-A0A653UGR9-F1
#
_cell.length_a   1.000
_cell.length_b   1.000
_cell.length_c   1.000
_cell.angle_alpha   90.00
_cell.angle_beta   90.00
_cell.angle_gamma   90.00
#
_symmetry.space_group_name_H-M   'P 1'
#
loop_
_entity.id
_entity.type
_entity.pdbx_description
1 polymer ?
#
loop_
_entity_poly.entity_id
_entity_poly.type
_entity_poly.pdbx_seq_one_letter_code
_entity_poly.pdbx_strand_id
1 'polypeptide(L)'
;MPMLKTGTSKTRNLTQVSGLVLRHVGVEMRGKTTDRMAFRNNVLLDGEPGTDYLLVTHGSHTVERNILLREKGQAGRGIVTYKTHDSAIRHNHIGDLSRRALLESKVPGMRTVYGKVDELRRRKVLTTTRTGDFVTGINVLNGDERLTISRNLVHGERTVYARTDDGQAQRRDHVLYAKGYDGMRIEGNLFQGWANDPTGGVKVRNGNGASIVSNVFDDVGLLLYVYGDYPDKKDWRLTDTLVLDNLYIGRTNAGKWGTGFSYTQDFHNAGEERTTVRDNLFAHNVFRVRPEDRVLIDERRLGMKTKEAFALYANRLENGKPIPGGMLNVTDRQHRLIRQAIDPLARPLPRLAD
;
A
#
# COMPACT_ATOMS: atom_id res chain seq x y z
N MET A 1 -13.04 9.77 24.91
CA MET A 1 -12.65 8.37 25.18
C MET A 1 -11.13 8.25 25.21
N PRO A 2 -10.53 7.29 25.94
CA PRO A 2 -9.10 7.31 26.22
C PRO A 2 -8.30 6.91 24.98
N MET A 3 -8.02 7.89 24.12
CA MET A 3 -6.98 7.80 23.12
C MET A 3 -5.64 7.84 23.83
N LEU A 4 -4.77 6.85 23.59
CA LEU A 4 -3.41 6.88 24.13
C LEU A 4 -2.62 7.96 23.36
N LYS A 5 -2.73 9.21 23.83
CA LYS A 5 -2.02 10.36 23.25
C LYS A 5 -0.60 10.38 23.78
N THR A 6 0.38 10.16 22.90
CA THR A 6 1.77 10.49 23.21
C THR A 6 2.04 11.93 22.77
N GLY A 7 1.83 12.90 23.67
CA GLY A 7 2.44 14.23 23.57
C GLY A 7 1.53 15.44 23.87
N THR A 8 1.79 16.11 25.00
CA THR A 8 2.27 17.52 25.13
C THR A 8 2.17 17.99 26.60
N SER A 9 3.07 17.51 27.46
CA SER A 9 3.62 18.23 28.63
C SER A 9 4.56 17.29 29.39
N LYS A 10 5.80 17.73 29.67
CA LYS A 10 6.83 17.14 30.57
C LYS A 10 6.84 15.61 30.76
N THR A 11 6.46 14.84 29.76
CA THR A 11 6.43 13.39 29.77
C THR A 11 7.68 12.94 29.04
N ARG A 12 8.49 12.09 29.71
CA ARG A 12 9.70 11.50 29.14
C ARG A 12 9.43 11.10 27.68
N ASN A 13 10.27 11.57 26.76
CA ASN A 13 10.16 11.27 25.32
C ASN A 13 10.01 9.75 25.13
N LEU A 14 8.77 9.29 24.93
CA LEU A 14 8.51 7.89 24.66
C LEU A 14 8.89 7.63 23.21
N THR A 15 10.15 7.29 22.99
CA THR A 15 10.68 7.02 21.65
C THR A 15 10.29 5.65 21.14
N GLN A 16 9.75 4.76 21.99
CA GLN A 16 9.35 3.42 21.59
C GLN A 16 8.15 2.87 22.40
N VAL A 17 7.17 2.31 21.67
CA VAL A 17 6.08 1.48 22.17
C VAL A 17 6.24 0.09 21.58
N SER A 18 6.42 -0.93 22.42
CA SER A 18 6.66 -2.28 21.93
C SER A 18 6.16 -3.36 22.87
N GLY A 19 5.82 -4.50 22.27
CA GLY A 19 5.56 -5.73 23.01
C GLY A 19 4.12 -5.88 23.49
N LEU A 20 3.21 -4.97 23.15
CA LEU A 20 1.86 -4.93 23.70
C LEU A 20 0.87 -5.80 22.93
N VAL A 21 -0.23 -6.14 23.61
CA VAL A 21 -1.49 -6.54 22.97
C VAL A 21 -2.52 -5.47 23.30
N LEU A 22 -3.06 -4.82 22.28
CA LEU A 22 -4.02 -3.74 22.39
C LEU A 22 -5.34 -4.21 21.79
N ARG A 23 -6.44 -4.06 22.54
CA ARG A 23 -7.77 -4.48 22.10
C ARG A 23 -8.75 -3.32 22.27
N HIS A 24 -9.58 -3.04 21.27
CA HIS A 24 -10.56 -1.92 21.31
C HIS A 24 -9.91 -0.56 21.56
N VAL A 25 -8.72 -0.33 20.99
CA VAL A 25 -7.97 0.92 21.13
C VAL A 25 -7.45 1.37 19.77
N GLY A 26 -7.59 2.67 19.48
CA GLY A 26 -6.84 3.39 18.46
C GLY A 26 -5.63 4.10 19.07
N VAL A 27 -4.54 4.17 18.33
CA VAL A 27 -3.27 4.78 18.76
C VAL A 27 -2.96 5.97 17.85
N GLU A 28 -2.66 7.12 18.45
CA GLU A 28 -2.13 8.27 17.72
C GLU A 28 -0.67 8.51 18.13
N MET A 29 0.22 8.41 17.14
CA MET A 29 1.61 8.83 17.26
C MET A 29 1.76 10.18 16.57
N ARG A 30 1.97 11.23 17.36
CA ARG A 30 2.18 12.59 16.85
C ARG A 30 3.54 13.12 17.27
N GLY A 31 4.39 13.40 16.29
CA GLY A 31 5.73 13.94 16.53
C GLY A 31 5.89 15.39 16.06
N LYS A 32 6.99 16.00 16.46
CA LYS A 32 7.62 17.13 15.76
C LYS A 32 8.57 16.59 14.68
N THR A 33 9.01 17.45 13.77
CA THR A 33 9.96 17.11 12.69
C THR A 33 11.27 16.47 13.19
N THR A 34 11.66 16.71 14.44
CA THR A 34 12.88 16.11 15.03
C THR A 34 12.63 14.77 15.72
N ASP A 35 11.37 14.41 15.95
CA ASP A 35 11.04 13.27 16.77
C ASP A 35 11.23 11.97 15.98
N ARG A 36 11.79 10.97 16.67
CA ARG A 36 11.96 9.62 16.16
C ARG A 36 11.23 8.66 17.09
N MET A 37 10.03 8.23 16.69
CA MET A 37 9.22 7.31 17.47
C MET A 37 9.08 5.95 16.79
N ALA A 38 9.00 4.89 17.58
CA ALA A 38 8.90 3.52 17.09
C ALA A 38 7.71 2.80 17.72
N PHE A 39 6.91 2.14 16.90
CA PHE A 39 5.81 1.29 17.33
C PHE A 39 6.02 -0.12 16.78
N ARG A 40 6.45 -1.04 17.65
CA ARG A 40 7.02 -2.31 17.22
C ARG A 40 6.51 -3.54 17.96
N ASN A 41 6.44 -4.69 17.28
CA ASN A 41 6.20 -5.99 17.93
C ASN A 41 4.87 -6.07 18.72
N ASN A 42 3.86 -5.29 18.32
CA ASN A 42 2.56 -5.23 18.99
C ASN A 42 1.52 -6.07 18.24
N VAL A 43 0.48 -6.49 18.96
CA VAL A 43 -0.75 -7.06 18.37
C VAL A 43 -1.88 -6.08 18.65
N LEU A 44 -2.63 -5.71 17.62
CA LEU A 44 -3.81 -4.87 17.70
C LEU A 44 -5.00 -5.71 17.24
N LEU A 45 -6.00 -5.85 18.11
CA LEU A 45 -7.19 -6.65 17.89
C LEU A 45 -8.43 -5.78 18.05
N ASP A 46 -9.33 -5.82 17.06
CA ASP A 46 -10.64 -5.15 17.07
C ASP A 46 -10.59 -3.71 17.55
N GLY A 47 -10.02 -2.82 16.73
CA GLY A 47 -9.99 -1.39 17.04
C GLY A 47 -11.41 -0.83 17.06
N GLU A 48 -11.58 0.36 17.63
CA GLU A 48 -12.90 1.00 17.67
C GLU A 48 -13.53 1.04 16.25
N PRO A 49 -14.79 0.58 16.07
CA PRO A 49 -15.45 0.59 14.77
C PRO A 49 -15.44 1.97 14.12
N GLY A 50 -15.14 2.02 12.82
CA GLY A 50 -15.04 3.25 12.02
C GLY A 50 -13.75 4.06 12.22
N THR A 51 -12.82 3.61 13.06
CA THR A 51 -11.59 4.36 13.38
C THR A 51 -10.31 3.79 12.74
N ASP A 52 -9.20 4.49 12.96
CA ASP A 52 -7.85 4.08 12.58
C ASP A 52 -7.24 3.27 13.72
N TYR A 53 -6.54 2.17 13.39
CA TYR A 53 -5.74 1.51 14.43
C TYR A 53 -4.58 2.37 14.87
N LEU A 54 -3.86 2.90 13.89
CA LEU A 54 -2.64 3.64 14.12
C LEU A 54 -2.60 4.84 13.20
N LEU A 55 -2.80 6.02 13.77
CA LEU A 55 -2.62 7.30 13.11
C LEU A 55 -1.21 7.82 13.44
N VAL A 56 -0.37 7.93 12.42
CA VAL A 56 1.01 8.42 12.53
C VAL A 56 1.10 9.76 11.83
N THR A 57 1.36 10.84 12.57
CA THR A 57 1.40 12.18 11.97
C THR A 57 2.63 12.95 12.39
N HIS A 58 3.22 13.69 11.45
CA HIS A 58 4.34 14.63 11.65
C HIS A 58 5.60 14.02 12.29
N GLY A 59 6.79 14.30 11.76
CA GLY A 59 8.03 13.69 12.27
C GLY A 59 8.43 12.40 11.55
N SER A 60 9.42 11.69 12.12
CA SER A 60 9.95 10.44 11.59
C SER A 60 9.59 9.25 12.50
N HIS A 61 8.96 8.24 11.90
CA HIS A 61 8.39 7.12 12.65
C HIS A 61 8.78 5.77 12.06
N THR A 62 8.92 4.76 12.91
CA THR A 62 9.02 3.36 12.49
C THR A 62 7.83 2.57 13.03
N VAL A 63 6.97 2.05 12.14
CA VAL A 63 5.92 1.09 12.45
C VAL A 63 6.35 -0.27 11.94
N GLU A 64 6.75 -1.18 12.84
CA GLU A 64 7.43 -2.41 12.43
C GLU A 64 7.03 -3.67 13.20
N ARG A 65 6.86 -4.79 12.47
CA ARG A 65 6.55 -6.11 13.08
C ARG A 65 5.30 -6.09 13.96
N ASN A 66 4.27 -5.35 13.57
CA ASN A 66 2.98 -5.38 14.24
C ASN A 66 2.01 -6.34 13.53
N ILE A 67 1.06 -6.89 14.26
CA ILE A 67 -0.05 -7.67 13.72
C ILE A 67 -1.34 -6.90 14.02
N LEU A 68 -2.10 -6.53 12.98
CA LEU A 68 -3.35 -5.78 13.08
C LEU A 68 -4.50 -6.66 12.57
N LEU A 69 -5.50 -6.94 13.42
CA LEU A 69 -6.56 -7.91 13.17
C LEU A 69 -7.94 -7.30 13.47
N ARG A 70 -8.82 -7.19 12.47
CA ARG A 70 -10.23 -6.78 12.64
C ARG A 70 -11.15 -7.95 12.36
N GLU A 71 -11.80 -8.47 13.40
CA GLU A 71 -12.92 -9.40 13.24
C GLU A 71 -14.11 -8.69 12.57
N LYS A 72 -15.03 -9.48 12.02
CA LYS A 72 -16.25 -8.96 11.38
C LYS A 72 -17.03 -8.08 12.35
N GLY A 73 -17.49 -6.91 11.90
CA GLY A 73 -18.22 -5.97 12.76
C GLY A 73 -17.32 -4.88 13.37
N GLN A 74 -16.01 -4.97 13.15
CA GLN A 74 -15.03 -4.02 13.64
C GLN A 74 -14.40 -3.23 12.48
N ALA A 75 -15.16 -2.94 11.42
CA ALA A 75 -14.66 -2.25 10.23
C ALA A 75 -13.91 -0.95 10.58
N GLY A 76 -12.79 -0.70 9.93
CA GLY A 76 -12.01 0.53 10.10
C GLY A 76 -10.74 0.52 9.26
N ARG A 77 -9.86 1.50 9.47
CA ARG A 77 -8.57 1.57 8.76
C ARG A 77 -7.46 0.93 9.60
N GLY A 78 -6.44 0.44 8.92
CA GLY A 78 -5.22 -0.09 9.54
C GLY A 78 -4.28 1.04 9.94
N ILE A 79 -3.17 1.18 9.20
CA ILE A 79 -2.16 2.21 9.46
C ILE A 79 -2.44 3.44 8.61
N VAL A 80 -2.51 4.60 9.23
CA VAL A 80 -2.76 5.88 8.57
C VAL A 80 -1.57 6.81 8.79
N THR A 81 -1.06 7.44 7.73
CA THR A 81 0.01 8.45 7.83
C THR A 81 -0.45 9.82 7.35
N TYR A 82 0.13 10.86 7.93
CA TYR A 82 -0.10 12.23 7.50
C TYR A 82 1.11 13.12 7.79
N LYS A 83 1.65 13.75 6.75
CA LYS A 83 2.76 14.71 6.85
C LYS A 83 3.98 14.16 7.60
N THR A 84 4.25 12.88 7.48
CA THR A 84 5.48 12.29 8.04
C THR A 84 6.66 12.56 7.11
N HIS A 85 7.88 12.49 7.63
CA HIS A 85 9.08 12.48 6.81
C HIS A 85 10.01 11.36 7.27
N ASP A 86 10.74 10.73 6.35
CA ASP A 86 11.71 9.67 6.66
C ASP A 86 11.12 8.55 7.54
N SER A 87 9.85 8.22 7.31
CA SER A 87 9.12 7.23 8.08
C SER A 87 9.12 5.87 7.38
N ALA A 88 8.94 4.80 8.16
CA ALA A 88 8.92 3.44 7.66
C ALA A 88 7.77 2.62 8.25
N ILE A 89 6.97 2.01 7.38
CA ILE A 89 5.98 0.98 7.70
C ILE A 89 6.50 -0.34 7.14
N ARG A 90 7.02 -1.23 8.00
CA ARG A 90 7.69 -2.45 7.52
C ARG A 90 7.39 -3.71 8.30
N HIS A 91 7.37 -4.85 7.61
CA HIS A 91 7.20 -6.17 8.24
C HIS A 91 5.92 -6.33 9.07
N ASN A 92 4.87 -5.54 8.80
CA ASN A 92 3.60 -5.67 9.51
C ASN A 92 2.71 -6.72 8.82
N HIS A 93 1.91 -7.43 9.62
CA HIS A 93 0.81 -8.26 9.15
C HIS A 93 -0.51 -7.51 9.40
N ILE A 94 -1.26 -7.20 8.36
CA ILE A 94 -2.55 -6.52 8.45
C ILE A 94 -3.60 -7.44 7.85
N GLY A 95 -4.49 -7.98 8.70
CA GLY A 95 -5.64 -8.75 8.26
C GLY A 95 -5.54 -10.26 8.45
N ASP A 96 -5.99 -11.02 7.44
CA ASP A 96 -6.21 -12.46 7.53
C ASP A 96 -4.91 -13.28 7.71
N LEU A 97 -4.95 -14.15 8.72
CA LEU A 97 -3.79 -14.88 9.23
C LEU A 97 -3.36 -16.09 8.39
N SER A 98 -4.07 -16.44 7.31
CA SER A 98 -3.77 -17.63 6.47
C SER A 98 -2.37 -17.61 5.86
N ARG A 99 -1.79 -16.42 5.67
CA ARG A 99 -0.47 -16.25 5.08
C ARG A 99 0.63 -15.94 6.10
N ARG A 100 0.37 -16.16 7.40
CA ARG A 100 1.30 -15.82 8.50
C ARG A 100 2.71 -16.39 8.31
N ALA A 101 2.79 -17.60 7.74
CA ALA A 101 4.04 -18.34 7.55
C ALA A 101 5.08 -17.55 6.73
N LEU A 102 4.64 -16.68 5.80
CA LEU A 102 5.52 -15.87 4.97
C LEU A 102 6.36 -14.90 5.80
N LEU A 103 5.75 -14.20 6.75
CA LEU A 103 6.49 -13.30 7.65
C LEU A 103 7.13 -14.06 8.81
N GLU A 104 6.47 -15.09 9.34
CA GLU A 104 6.97 -15.88 10.47
C GLU A 104 8.32 -16.55 10.17
N SER A 105 8.51 -17.02 8.94
CA SER A 105 9.74 -17.67 8.50
C SER A 105 10.83 -16.71 8.03
N LYS A 106 10.47 -15.53 7.50
CA LYS A 106 11.41 -14.63 6.81
C LYS A 106 11.78 -13.37 7.61
N VAL A 107 11.01 -13.04 8.66
CA VAL A 107 11.24 -11.85 9.48
C VAL A 107 11.64 -12.25 10.90
N PRO A 108 12.91 -12.02 11.30
CA PRO A 108 13.35 -12.24 12.68
C PRO A 108 12.46 -11.54 13.70
N GLY A 109 12.10 -12.25 14.76
CA GLY A 109 11.22 -11.76 15.83
C GLY A 109 9.73 -11.85 15.55
N MET A 110 9.30 -12.07 14.29
CA MET A 110 7.87 -12.16 13.98
C MET A 110 7.20 -13.38 14.61
N ARG A 111 7.92 -14.50 14.75
CA ARG A 111 7.45 -15.69 15.50
C ARG A 111 7.02 -15.34 16.92
N THR A 112 7.76 -14.48 17.61
CA THR A 112 7.41 -14.02 18.97
C THR A 112 6.12 -13.20 18.97
N VAL A 113 5.87 -12.40 17.93
CA VAL A 113 4.63 -11.61 17.81
C VAL A 113 3.44 -12.53 17.51
N TYR A 114 3.59 -13.52 16.62
CA TYR A 114 2.54 -14.53 16.40
C TYR A 114 2.26 -15.40 17.62
N GLY A 115 3.26 -15.65 18.48
CA GLY A 115 3.05 -16.36 19.75
C GLY A 115 1.98 -15.69 20.64
N LYS A 116 1.86 -14.36 20.58
CA LYS A 116 0.79 -13.62 21.28
C LYS A 116 -0.57 -13.85 20.64
N VAL A 117 -0.64 -13.91 19.31
CA VAL A 117 -1.88 -14.26 18.58
C VAL A 117 -2.32 -15.69 18.94
N ASP A 118 -1.37 -16.63 19.00
CA ASP A 118 -1.66 -18.00 19.39
C ASP A 118 -2.14 -18.08 20.85
N GLU A 119 -1.60 -17.25 21.75
CA GLU A 119 -2.10 -17.10 23.12
C GLU A 119 -3.53 -16.54 23.18
N LEU A 120 -3.83 -15.51 22.38
CA LEU A 120 -5.18 -14.95 22.28
C LEU A 120 -6.20 -15.99 21.80
N ARG A 121 -5.82 -16.85 20.85
CA ARG A 121 -6.66 -17.97 20.39
C ARG A 121 -6.85 -19.02 21.48
N ARG A 122 -5.78 -19.44 22.17
CA ARG A 122 -5.88 -20.40 23.30
C ARG A 122 -6.80 -19.89 24.41
N ARG A 123 -6.77 -18.58 24.67
CA ARG A 123 -7.63 -17.91 25.65
C ARG A 123 -9.04 -17.59 25.13
N LYS A 124 -9.38 -17.96 23.89
CA LYS A 124 -10.65 -17.64 23.23
C LYS A 124 -10.97 -16.14 23.20
N VAL A 125 -9.95 -15.30 23.17
CA VAL A 125 -10.08 -13.85 22.98
C VAL A 125 -10.19 -13.51 21.50
N LEU A 126 -9.37 -14.14 20.66
CA LEU A 126 -9.53 -14.15 19.21
C LEU A 126 -10.30 -15.42 18.84
N THR A 127 -11.50 -15.28 18.30
CA THR A 127 -12.43 -16.40 18.14
C THR A 127 -12.60 -16.84 16.70
N THR A 128 -12.23 -15.98 15.74
CA THR A 128 -12.27 -16.31 14.32
C THR A 128 -10.88 -16.26 13.67
N THR A 129 -10.77 -16.92 12.52
CA THR A 129 -9.65 -16.77 11.59
C THR A 129 -9.85 -15.59 10.64
N ARG A 130 -11.09 -15.09 10.52
CA ARG A 130 -11.48 -14.01 9.62
C ARG A 130 -11.21 -12.65 10.23
N THR A 131 -9.97 -12.19 10.10
CA THR A 131 -9.43 -10.99 10.76
C THR A 131 -9.12 -9.85 9.81
N GLY A 132 -9.61 -9.93 8.56
CA GLY A 132 -9.35 -8.96 7.50
C GLY A 132 -10.43 -7.89 7.33
N ASP A 133 -11.25 -7.55 8.34
CA ASP A 133 -12.37 -6.60 8.19
C ASP A 133 -11.95 -5.12 8.14
N PHE A 134 -11.11 -4.78 7.15
CA PHE A 134 -10.56 -3.44 6.94
C PHE A 134 -11.24 -2.71 5.78
N VAL A 135 -11.50 -1.41 5.97
CA VAL A 135 -11.84 -0.49 4.86
C VAL A 135 -10.62 -0.24 3.99
N THR A 136 -9.50 0.07 4.63
CA THR A 136 -8.18 0.28 4.01
C THR A 136 -7.10 -0.30 4.91
N GLY A 137 -6.14 -1.03 4.32
CA GLY A 137 -5.01 -1.58 5.06
C GLY A 137 -4.00 -0.51 5.47
N ILE A 138 -3.51 0.26 4.49
CA ILE A 138 -2.57 1.37 4.70
C ILE A 138 -3.07 2.63 3.98
N ASN A 139 -3.21 3.75 4.69
CA ASN A 139 -3.71 5.00 4.13
C ASN A 139 -2.71 6.15 4.34
N VAL A 140 -2.10 6.63 3.26
CA VAL A 140 -1.24 7.82 3.25
C VAL A 140 -2.12 9.01 2.87
N LEU A 141 -2.48 9.84 3.85
CA LEU A 141 -3.50 10.88 3.67
C LEU A 141 -3.02 12.03 2.79
N ASN A 142 -1.87 12.62 3.14
CA ASN A 142 -1.25 13.73 2.41
C ASN A 142 0.08 14.15 3.05
N GLY A 143 0.97 14.70 2.23
CA GLY A 143 2.18 15.41 2.61
C GLY A 143 3.31 14.55 3.13
N ASP A 144 3.27 13.22 2.94
CA ASP A 144 4.32 12.34 3.40
C ASP A 144 5.55 12.40 2.48
N GLU A 145 6.73 12.56 3.07
CA GLU A 145 8.02 12.68 2.38
C GLU A 145 8.93 11.49 2.71
N ARG A 146 9.51 10.85 1.69
CA ARG A 146 10.46 9.73 1.83
C ARG A 146 9.90 8.58 2.70
N LEU A 147 8.59 8.38 2.68
CA LEU A 147 7.92 7.27 3.36
C LEU A 147 8.28 5.94 2.68
N THR A 148 8.72 4.97 3.48
CA THR A 148 8.97 3.60 3.02
C THR A 148 7.90 2.64 3.55
N ILE A 149 7.18 1.96 2.66
CA ILE A 149 6.22 0.91 2.95
C ILE A 149 6.81 -0.39 2.42
N SER A 150 7.41 -1.22 3.28
CA SER A 150 8.20 -2.35 2.82
C SER A 150 7.91 -3.69 3.50
N ARG A 151 7.86 -4.76 2.71
CA ARG A 151 7.78 -6.14 3.20
C ARG A 151 6.63 -6.38 4.18
N ASN A 152 5.50 -5.68 4.00
CA ASN A 152 4.28 -5.91 4.74
C ASN A 152 3.44 -7.00 4.07
N LEU A 153 2.63 -7.68 4.87
CA LEU A 153 1.58 -8.58 4.41
C LEU A 153 0.24 -7.93 4.70
N VAL A 154 -0.50 -7.56 3.66
CA VAL A 154 -1.81 -6.91 3.78
C VAL A 154 -2.86 -7.80 3.11
N HIS A 155 -3.71 -8.41 3.92
CA HIS A 155 -4.68 -9.42 3.49
C HIS A 155 -6.08 -9.11 4.03
N GLY A 156 -6.94 -8.58 3.17
CA GLY A 156 -8.33 -8.27 3.53
C GLY A 156 -9.25 -9.46 3.42
N GLU A 157 -10.47 -9.32 3.95
CA GLU A 157 -11.58 -10.18 3.57
C GLU A 157 -12.11 -9.74 2.20
N ARG A 158 -12.33 -10.73 1.33
CA ARG A 158 -12.76 -10.51 -0.05
C ARG A 158 -14.26 -10.20 -0.15
N THR A 159 -14.68 -9.11 0.48
CA THR A 159 -16.06 -8.62 0.51
C THR A 159 -16.12 -7.18 -0.02
N VAL A 160 -17.26 -6.78 -0.60
CA VAL A 160 -17.45 -5.39 -1.08
C VAL A 160 -17.58 -4.41 0.09
N TYR A 161 -18.15 -4.88 1.21
CA TYR A 161 -18.41 -4.09 2.40
C TYR A 161 -17.66 -4.68 3.60
N ALA A 162 -17.03 -3.80 4.36
CA ALA A 162 -16.68 -4.05 5.75
C ALA A 162 -17.87 -3.65 6.63
N ARG A 163 -18.11 -4.35 7.73
CA ARG A 163 -19.29 -4.09 8.57
C ARG A 163 -18.88 -3.57 9.95
N THR A 164 -19.65 -2.65 10.49
CA THR A 164 -19.62 -2.31 11.91
C THR A 164 -20.68 -3.10 12.68
N ASP A 165 -20.53 -3.28 13.99
CA ASP A 165 -21.42 -4.08 14.85
C ASP A 165 -22.87 -3.58 14.85
N ASP A 166 -23.08 -2.28 14.60
CA ASP A 166 -24.41 -1.66 14.43
C ASP A 166 -25.06 -1.97 13.07
N GLY A 167 -24.43 -2.81 12.24
CA GLY A 167 -24.92 -3.22 10.94
C GLY A 167 -24.64 -2.23 9.81
N GLN A 168 -23.99 -1.09 10.08
CA GLN A 168 -23.60 -0.16 9.02
C GLN A 168 -22.55 -0.81 8.11
N ALA A 169 -22.81 -0.78 6.81
CA ALA A 169 -21.94 -1.33 5.79
C ALA A 169 -21.05 -0.21 5.25
N GLN A 170 -19.77 -0.21 5.61
CA GLN A 170 -18.78 0.66 5.00
C GLN A 170 -18.25 -0.01 3.75
N ARG A 171 -18.40 0.64 2.60
CA ARG A 171 -17.79 0.15 1.37
C ARG A 171 -16.28 0.09 1.58
N ARG A 172 -15.67 -1.04 1.26
CA ARG A 172 -14.21 -1.11 1.23
C ARG A 172 -13.68 -0.13 0.21
N ASP A 173 -12.58 0.50 0.57
CA ASP A 173 -11.80 1.33 -0.32
C ASP A 173 -10.56 0.52 -0.71
N HIS A 174 -9.38 1.11 -0.74
CA HIS A 174 -8.19 0.47 -1.29
C HIS A 174 -7.42 -0.36 -0.26
N VAL A 175 -6.72 -1.41 -0.67
CA VAL A 175 -5.76 -2.13 0.19
C VAL A 175 -4.65 -1.18 0.69
N LEU A 176 -4.18 -0.31 -0.21
CA LEU A 176 -3.32 0.82 0.08
C LEU A 176 -3.85 2.04 -0.67
N TYR A 177 -4.10 3.14 0.04
CA TYR A 177 -4.46 4.42 -0.60
C TYR A 177 -3.45 5.49 -0.22
N ALA A 178 -2.67 5.95 -1.21
CA ALA A 178 -1.73 7.04 -1.04
C ALA A 178 -2.07 8.26 -1.88
N LYS A 179 -2.14 9.41 -1.22
CA LYS A 179 -2.37 10.72 -1.81
C LYS A 179 -1.25 11.67 -1.39
N GLY A 180 -0.74 12.48 -2.31
CA GLY A 180 0.05 13.66 -1.94
C GLY A 180 1.39 13.31 -1.29
N TYR A 181 2.35 12.77 -2.03
CA TYR A 181 3.62 12.31 -1.47
C TYR A 181 4.82 12.83 -2.27
N ASP A 182 6.02 12.75 -1.67
CA ASP A 182 7.29 13.01 -2.35
C ASP A 182 8.34 11.95 -1.96
N GLY A 183 8.92 11.26 -2.94
CA GLY A 183 9.97 10.25 -2.72
C GLY A 183 9.52 8.96 -2.02
N MET A 184 8.25 8.53 -2.19
CA MET A 184 7.70 7.36 -1.52
C MET A 184 8.23 6.03 -2.09
N ARG A 185 8.53 5.05 -1.22
CA ARG A 185 8.94 3.69 -1.62
C ARG A 185 7.90 2.66 -1.16
N ILE A 186 7.41 1.83 -2.06
CA ILE A 186 6.52 0.69 -1.80
C ILE A 186 7.23 -0.56 -2.31
N GLU A 187 7.82 -1.37 -1.43
CA GLU A 187 8.73 -2.44 -1.85
C GLU A 187 8.48 -3.80 -1.16
N GLY A 188 8.47 -4.88 -1.93
CA GLY A 188 8.45 -6.24 -1.38
C GLY A 188 7.19 -6.62 -0.60
N ASN A 189 6.09 -5.88 -0.74
CA ASN A 189 4.84 -6.15 -0.02
C ASN A 189 3.99 -7.22 -0.72
N LEU A 190 3.13 -7.90 0.03
CA LEU A 190 2.04 -8.72 -0.50
C LEU A 190 0.71 -8.00 -0.24
N PHE A 191 -0.01 -7.65 -1.30
CA PHE A 191 -1.35 -7.06 -1.25
C PHE A 191 -2.38 -8.04 -1.80
N GLN A 192 -3.41 -8.35 -1.02
CA GLN A 192 -4.47 -9.27 -1.43
C GLN A 192 -5.76 -9.05 -0.63
N GLY A 193 -6.86 -9.64 -1.09
CA GLY A 193 -8.11 -9.68 -0.32
C GLY A 193 -9.01 -8.44 -0.45
N TRP A 194 -8.73 -7.58 -1.44
CA TRP A 194 -9.64 -6.52 -1.89
C TRP A 194 -10.19 -6.87 -3.28
N ALA A 195 -11.16 -6.09 -3.76
CA ALA A 195 -11.68 -6.27 -5.11
C ALA A 195 -10.60 -5.97 -6.16
N ASN A 196 -10.46 -6.86 -7.15
CA ASN A 196 -9.64 -6.62 -8.34
C ASN A 196 -10.38 -5.71 -9.31
N ASP A 197 -10.54 -4.45 -8.91
CA ASP A 197 -11.23 -3.42 -9.66
C ASP A 197 -10.79 -2.02 -9.11
N PRO A 198 -11.29 -0.92 -9.68
CA PRO A 198 -10.91 0.45 -9.31
C PRO A 198 -11.21 0.85 -7.86
N THR A 199 -11.89 -0.01 -7.09
CA THR A 199 -12.39 0.28 -5.75
C THR A 199 -11.57 -0.39 -4.66
N GLY A 200 -10.67 -1.33 -4.99
CA GLY A 200 -9.96 -2.16 -4.00
C GLY A 200 -8.43 -2.19 -4.10
N GLY A 201 -7.84 -1.91 -5.25
CA GLY A 201 -6.40 -2.07 -5.50
C GLY A 201 -5.46 -1.15 -4.70
N VAL A 202 -4.17 -1.16 -5.03
CA VAL A 202 -3.21 -0.18 -4.52
C VAL A 202 -3.37 1.11 -5.33
N LYS A 203 -3.84 2.18 -4.69
CA LYS A 203 -4.02 3.49 -5.33
C LYS A 203 -2.95 4.48 -4.89
N VAL A 204 -2.27 5.07 -5.86
CA VAL A 204 -1.20 6.03 -5.65
C VAL A 204 -1.49 7.26 -6.50
N ARG A 205 -1.64 8.42 -5.86
CA ARG A 205 -2.12 9.64 -6.53
C ARG A 205 -1.44 10.93 -6.10
N ASN A 206 -1.35 11.87 -7.05
CA ASN A 206 -0.88 13.24 -6.83
C ASN A 206 0.47 13.30 -6.07
N GLY A 207 1.55 12.75 -6.61
CA GLY A 207 2.87 12.77 -5.97
C GLY A 207 4.05 12.73 -6.93
N ASN A 208 5.25 12.75 -6.36
CA ASN A 208 6.51 12.79 -7.08
C ASN A 208 7.45 11.68 -6.56
N GLY A 209 8.22 11.04 -7.46
CA GLY A 209 9.32 10.16 -7.08
C GLY A 209 8.89 8.85 -6.40
N ALA A 210 7.76 8.26 -6.78
CA ALA A 210 7.34 6.97 -6.21
C ALA A 210 8.17 5.81 -6.77
N SER A 211 8.65 4.90 -5.92
CA SER A 211 9.25 3.62 -6.33
C SER A 211 8.38 2.46 -5.85
N ILE A 212 7.78 1.70 -6.76
CA ILE A 212 6.89 0.56 -6.49
C ILE A 212 7.57 -0.69 -7.01
N VAL A 213 8.29 -1.40 -6.13
CA VAL A 213 9.30 -2.38 -6.55
C VAL A 213 9.08 -3.75 -5.90
N SER A 214 9.04 -4.79 -6.72
CA SER A 214 9.03 -6.19 -6.25
C SER A 214 7.91 -6.56 -5.30
N ASN A 215 6.74 -5.92 -5.44
CA ASN A 215 5.53 -6.28 -4.71
C ASN A 215 4.80 -7.44 -5.41
N VAL A 216 3.99 -8.16 -4.64
CA VAL A 216 3.03 -9.13 -5.15
C VAL A 216 1.64 -8.55 -5.00
N PHE A 217 0.95 -8.39 -6.12
CA PHE A 217 -0.44 -7.97 -6.22
C PHE A 217 -1.28 -9.23 -6.50
N ASP A 218 -1.81 -9.87 -5.46
CA ASP A 218 -2.63 -11.07 -5.59
C ASP A 218 -4.11 -10.69 -5.67
N ASP A 219 -4.63 -10.78 -6.88
CA ASP A 219 -5.97 -10.38 -7.31
C ASP A 219 -6.37 -8.97 -6.86
N VAL A 220 -5.44 -8.04 -7.03
CA VAL A 220 -5.61 -6.59 -6.87
C VAL A 220 -4.80 -5.87 -7.94
N GLY A 221 -5.22 -4.66 -8.32
CA GLY A 221 -4.50 -3.83 -9.30
C GLY A 221 -3.63 -2.73 -8.66
N LEU A 222 -2.76 -2.14 -9.47
CA LEU A 222 -2.09 -0.87 -9.22
C LEU A 222 -2.81 0.24 -10.00
N LEU A 223 -3.22 1.28 -9.27
CA LEU A 223 -4.04 2.38 -9.75
C LEU A 223 -3.26 3.69 -9.59
N LEU A 224 -2.78 4.28 -10.69
CA LEU A 224 -2.08 5.57 -10.69
C LEU A 224 -2.99 6.71 -11.15
N TYR A 225 -3.06 7.77 -10.34
CA TYR A 225 -4.11 8.78 -10.47
C TYR A 225 -3.54 10.20 -10.40
N VAL A 226 -4.03 11.10 -11.28
CA VAL A 226 -3.88 12.55 -11.11
C VAL A 226 -5.26 13.19 -11.05
N TYR A 227 -5.58 13.71 -9.86
CA TYR A 227 -6.92 14.13 -9.49
C TYR A 227 -6.92 15.60 -9.07
N GLY A 228 -7.72 16.40 -9.76
CA GLY A 228 -7.90 17.80 -9.49
C GLY A 228 -8.90 18.10 -8.38
N ASP A 229 -8.65 17.59 -7.17
CA ASP A 229 -9.59 17.65 -6.05
C ASP A 229 -9.16 18.58 -4.90
N TYR A 230 -8.16 19.44 -5.11
CA TYR A 230 -7.64 20.34 -4.07
C TYR A 230 -7.54 21.80 -4.57
N PRO A 231 -8.42 22.71 -4.13
CA PRO A 231 -8.41 24.11 -4.58
C PRO A 231 -7.12 24.86 -4.23
N ASP A 232 -6.42 24.46 -3.16
CA ASP A 232 -5.27 25.20 -2.61
C ASP A 232 -3.89 24.69 -3.05
N LYS A 233 -3.81 23.56 -3.76
CA LYS A 233 -2.53 23.02 -4.27
C LYS A 233 -2.39 23.32 -5.76
N LYS A 234 -1.30 24.02 -6.12
CA LYS A 234 -1.02 24.46 -7.50
C LYS A 234 -0.41 23.39 -8.41
N ASP A 235 0.11 22.29 -7.84
CA ASP A 235 0.84 21.26 -8.59
C ASP A 235 0.24 19.87 -8.39
N TRP A 236 -0.70 19.48 -9.26
CA TRP A 236 -1.21 18.10 -9.28
C TRP A 236 -0.37 17.28 -10.23
N ARG A 237 0.47 16.41 -9.68
CA ARG A 237 1.49 15.72 -10.46
C ARG A 237 1.56 14.22 -10.24
N LEU A 238 2.02 13.51 -11.26
CA LEU A 238 2.50 12.14 -11.18
C LEU A 238 3.78 12.07 -11.99
N THR A 239 4.90 12.26 -11.30
CA THR A 239 6.21 12.41 -11.94
C THR A 239 7.25 11.47 -11.33
N ASP A 240 8.21 11.08 -12.16
CA ASP A 240 9.37 10.28 -11.74
C ASP A 240 8.96 8.98 -11.00
N THR A 241 7.89 8.32 -11.44
CA THR A 241 7.39 7.07 -10.82
C THR A 241 8.03 5.84 -11.47
N LEU A 242 8.66 4.98 -10.66
CA LEU A 242 9.21 3.70 -11.07
C LEU A 242 8.31 2.54 -10.59
N VAL A 243 7.91 1.66 -11.49
CA VAL A 243 7.18 0.42 -11.20
C VAL A 243 7.97 -0.76 -11.77
N LEU A 244 8.67 -1.48 -10.92
CA LEU A 244 9.71 -2.42 -11.32
C LEU A 244 9.54 -3.79 -10.66
N ASP A 245 9.70 -4.86 -11.45
CA ASP A 245 9.80 -6.25 -10.96
C ASP A 245 8.63 -6.73 -10.07
N ASN A 246 7.44 -6.14 -10.23
CA ASN A 246 6.27 -6.59 -9.48
C ASN A 246 5.65 -7.83 -10.13
N LEU A 247 5.02 -8.67 -9.32
CA LEU A 247 4.23 -9.81 -9.75
C LEU A 247 2.73 -9.49 -9.58
N TYR A 248 2.00 -9.47 -10.69
CA TYR A 248 0.55 -9.35 -10.71
C TYR A 248 -0.07 -10.71 -10.93
N ILE A 249 -0.94 -11.14 -10.02
CA ILE A 249 -1.67 -12.39 -10.15
C ILE A 249 -3.16 -12.09 -10.32
N GLY A 250 -3.65 -12.14 -11.55
CA GLY A 250 -5.07 -11.91 -11.84
C GLY A 250 -5.87 -13.21 -11.74
N ARG A 251 -6.94 -13.20 -10.93
CA ARG A 251 -7.87 -14.34 -10.78
C ARG A 251 -9.29 -13.97 -11.15
N THR A 252 -9.68 -12.73 -10.88
CA THR A 252 -10.99 -12.19 -11.22
C THR A 252 -10.85 -10.87 -11.93
N ASN A 253 -11.86 -10.52 -12.73
CA ASN A 253 -11.90 -9.27 -13.51
C ASN A 253 -10.69 -9.02 -14.41
N ALA A 254 -9.85 -10.03 -14.68
CA ALA A 254 -8.65 -9.85 -15.50
C ALA A 254 -9.02 -9.27 -16.87
N GLY A 255 -8.26 -8.26 -17.30
CA GLY A 255 -8.51 -7.54 -18.54
C GLY A 255 -9.57 -6.42 -18.42
N LYS A 256 -10.17 -6.22 -17.24
CA LYS A 256 -11.08 -5.11 -16.97
C LYS A 256 -10.35 -3.93 -16.33
N TRP A 257 -10.93 -2.74 -16.48
CA TRP A 257 -10.40 -1.52 -15.89
C TRP A 257 -10.18 -1.67 -14.38
N GLY A 258 -9.06 -1.13 -13.89
CA GLY A 258 -8.64 -1.24 -12.49
C GLY A 258 -7.96 -2.57 -12.11
N THR A 259 -7.73 -3.46 -13.07
CA THR A 259 -6.93 -4.69 -12.88
C THR A 259 -5.54 -4.55 -13.47
N GLY A 260 -4.55 -5.29 -12.93
CA GLY A 260 -3.17 -5.18 -13.39
C GLY A 260 -2.60 -3.78 -13.08
N PHE A 261 -2.28 -3.01 -14.11
CA PHE A 261 -1.90 -1.61 -13.97
C PHE A 261 -2.89 -0.71 -14.73
N SER A 262 -3.28 0.40 -14.10
CA SER A 262 -4.10 1.41 -14.74
C SER A 262 -3.68 2.82 -14.36
N TYR A 263 -3.82 3.74 -15.31
CA TYR A 263 -3.67 5.16 -15.10
C TYR A 263 -5.00 5.89 -15.38
N THR A 264 -5.31 6.91 -14.58
CA THR A 264 -6.51 7.75 -14.76
C THR A 264 -6.25 9.21 -14.42
N GLN A 265 -6.78 10.09 -15.26
CA GLN A 265 -6.84 11.53 -15.02
C GLN A 265 -8.28 11.95 -14.75
N ASP A 266 -8.46 12.75 -13.71
CA ASP A 266 -9.74 13.36 -13.38
C ASP A 266 -9.55 14.84 -13.03
N PHE A 267 -10.12 15.71 -13.86
CA PHE A 267 -9.95 17.16 -13.79
C PHE A 267 -11.21 17.90 -13.33
N HIS A 268 -12.16 17.21 -12.68
CA HIS A 268 -13.48 17.78 -12.34
C HIS A 268 -13.44 19.21 -11.73
N ASN A 269 -12.37 19.64 -11.03
CA ASN A 269 -12.29 20.98 -10.42
C ASN A 269 -11.06 21.87 -10.75
N ALA A 270 -10.06 21.45 -11.53
CA ALA A 270 -9.22 22.46 -12.21
C ALA A 270 -8.74 21.99 -13.57
N GLY A 271 -8.62 22.98 -14.46
CA GLY A 271 -8.25 22.77 -15.85
C GLY A 271 -6.95 21.99 -15.99
N GLU A 272 -6.86 21.30 -17.13
CA GLU A 272 -5.77 20.39 -17.51
C GLU A 272 -4.36 21.04 -17.37
N GLU A 273 -4.28 22.36 -17.54
CA GLU A 273 -3.05 23.17 -17.49
C GLU A 273 -2.33 23.18 -16.13
N ARG A 274 -2.98 22.72 -15.06
CA ARG A 274 -2.39 22.66 -13.70
C ARG A 274 -1.82 21.28 -13.35
N THR A 275 -1.68 20.41 -14.34
CA THR A 275 -1.24 19.03 -14.12
C THR A 275 0.07 18.70 -14.79
N THR A 276 0.90 17.89 -14.13
CA THR A 276 2.18 17.44 -14.69
C THR A 276 2.30 15.93 -14.58
N VAL A 277 2.51 15.28 -15.72
CA VAL A 277 2.66 13.82 -15.81
C VAL A 277 3.81 13.55 -16.75
N ARG A 278 4.91 13.01 -16.22
CA ARG A 278 6.11 12.70 -17.01
C ARG A 278 7.05 11.74 -16.27
N ASP A 279 7.98 11.15 -17.02
CA ASP A 279 9.08 10.36 -16.47
C ASP A 279 8.64 9.15 -15.62
N ASN A 280 7.53 8.52 -15.97
CA ASN A 280 7.06 7.31 -15.30
C ASN A 280 7.53 6.07 -16.09
N LEU A 281 8.01 5.04 -15.39
CA LEU A 281 8.59 3.82 -15.98
C LEU A 281 7.96 2.57 -15.38
N PHE A 282 7.45 1.70 -16.23
CA PHE A 282 6.91 0.38 -15.89
C PHE A 282 7.76 -0.69 -16.54
N ALA A 283 8.58 -1.36 -15.74
CA ALA A 283 9.62 -2.23 -16.24
C ALA A 283 9.60 -3.62 -15.59
N HIS A 284 9.85 -4.65 -16.39
CA HIS A 284 10.13 -6.02 -15.94
C HIS A 284 9.04 -6.71 -15.10
N ASN A 285 7.84 -6.13 -15.03
CA ASN A 285 6.75 -6.69 -14.26
C ASN A 285 6.26 -7.99 -14.92
N VAL A 286 5.84 -8.94 -14.07
CA VAL A 286 5.34 -10.25 -14.48
C VAL A 286 3.85 -10.35 -14.18
N PHE A 287 3.10 -10.87 -15.15
CA PHE A 287 1.66 -11.06 -15.03
C PHE A 287 1.31 -12.55 -15.14
N ARG A 288 0.78 -13.10 -14.05
CA ARG A 288 0.18 -14.42 -13.98
C ARG A 288 -1.33 -14.27 -14.11
N VAL A 289 -1.85 -14.47 -15.31
CA VAL A 289 -3.28 -14.47 -15.64
C VAL A 289 -3.63 -15.73 -16.41
N ARG A 290 -4.91 -16.06 -16.55
CA ARG A 290 -5.30 -17.24 -17.34
C ARG A 290 -5.02 -16.98 -18.83
N PRO A 291 -4.78 -18.02 -19.65
CA PRO A 291 -4.45 -17.85 -21.07
C PRO A 291 -5.47 -17.05 -21.88
N GLU A 292 -6.75 -17.13 -21.51
CA GLU A 292 -7.86 -16.41 -22.13
C GLU A 292 -7.99 -14.95 -21.64
N ASP A 293 -7.37 -14.62 -20.51
CA ASP A 293 -7.45 -13.31 -19.91
C ASP A 293 -6.50 -12.33 -20.59
N ARG A 294 -6.96 -11.10 -20.79
CA ARG A 294 -6.08 -10.01 -21.23
C ARG A 294 -5.37 -9.42 -20.02
N VAL A 295 -4.08 -9.12 -20.16
CA VAL A 295 -3.43 -8.21 -19.22
C VAL A 295 -3.79 -6.80 -19.62
N LEU A 296 -4.30 -6.04 -18.65
CA LEU A 296 -4.57 -4.65 -18.85
C LEU A 296 -3.44 -3.81 -18.26
N ILE A 297 -2.81 -3.05 -19.16
CA ILE A 297 -2.08 -1.83 -18.89
C ILE A 297 -2.99 -0.76 -19.51
N ASP A 298 -3.96 -0.24 -18.74
CA ASP A 298 -5.02 0.64 -19.27
C ASP A 298 -4.67 2.11 -19.11
N GLU A 299 -5.04 2.89 -20.12
CA GLU A 299 -4.98 4.35 -20.14
C GLU A 299 -6.37 4.90 -20.45
N ARG A 300 -7.19 5.09 -19.41
CA ARG A 300 -8.55 5.62 -19.58
C ARG A 300 -8.51 7.14 -19.44
N ARG A 301 -8.45 7.82 -20.59
CA ARG A 301 -8.34 9.28 -20.84
C ARG A 301 -6.90 9.79 -20.85
N LEU A 302 -6.34 9.88 -22.05
CA LEU A 302 -5.25 10.80 -22.35
C LEU A 302 -5.78 11.88 -23.29
N GLY A 303 -5.97 13.09 -22.76
CA GLY A 303 -5.88 14.30 -23.57
C GLY A 303 -4.51 14.35 -24.22
N MET A 304 -4.43 14.86 -25.44
CA MET A 304 -3.23 14.83 -26.30
C MET A 304 -2.01 15.46 -25.61
N LYS A 305 -1.12 14.66 -24.98
CA LYS A 305 0.31 14.94 -24.64
C LYS A 305 0.98 13.89 -23.70
N THR A 306 0.24 12.93 -23.15
CA THR A 306 0.70 12.01 -22.08
C THR A 306 1.31 10.68 -22.54
N LYS A 307 1.31 10.35 -23.84
CA LYS A 307 1.96 9.11 -24.35
C LYS A 307 3.48 9.09 -24.13
N GLU A 308 4.12 10.24 -23.93
CA GLU A 308 5.54 10.35 -23.59
C GLU A 308 5.79 10.25 -22.08
N ALA A 309 4.73 10.29 -21.26
CA ALA A 309 4.84 10.33 -19.81
C ALA A 309 5.09 8.96 -19.18
N PHE A 310 4.82 7.88 -19.91
CA PHE A 310 4.97 6.50 -19.46
C PHE A 310 5.84 5.72 -20.44
N ALA A 311 6.90 5.09 -19.93
CA ALA A 311 7.67 4.09 -20.65
C ALA A 311 7.29 2.69 -20.14
N LEU A 312 7.00 1.78 -21.07
CA LEU A 312 6.80 0.36 -20.79
C LEU A 312 8.01 -0.40 -21.31
N TYR A 313 8.65 -1.24 -20.48
CA TYR A 313 9.86 -1.95 -20.86
C TYR A 313 9.89 -3.39 -20.31
N ALA A 314 10.03 -4.38 -21.19
CA ALA A 314 10.25 -5.80 -20.82
C ALA A 314 9.24 -6.40 -19.82
N ASN A 315 7.99 -5.90 -19.81
CA ASN A 315 6.89 -6.52 -19.07
C ASN A 315 6.41 -7.78 -19.78
N ARG A 316 6.14 -8.85 -19.03
CA ARG A 316 5.87 -10.18 -19.59
C ARG A 316 4.78 -10.93 -18.85
N LEU A 317 4.16 -11.88 -19.54
CA LEU A 317 3.40 -12.94 -18.93
C LEU A 317 4.33 -13.92 -18.20
N GLU A 318 3.79 -14.67 -17.24
CA GLU A 318 4.56 -15.69 -16.51
C GLU A 318 5.22 -16.73 -17.43
N ASN A 319 4.58 -17.07 -18.56
CA ASN A 319 5.14 -17.97 -19.57
C ASN A 319 6.25 -17.34 -20.43
N GLY A 320 6.72 -16.14 -20.08
CA GLY A 320 7.79 -15.42 -20.76
C GLY A 320 7.35 -14.60 -21.97
N LYS A 321 6.11 -14.73 -22.44
CA LYS A 321 5.62 -13.95 -23.60
C LYS A 321 5.54 -12.45 -23.26
N PRO A 322 5.96 -11.55 -24.17
CA PRO A 322 5.81 -10.12 -23.95
C PRO A 322 4.33 -9.73 -23.89
N ILE A 323 4.03 -8.66 -23.15
CA ILE A 323 2.69 -8.07 -23.13
C ILE A 323 2.53 -7.17 -24.37
N PRO A 324 1.47 -7.32 -25.18
CA PRO A 324 1.23 -6.49 -26.36
C PRO A 324 1.17 -4.99 -26.01
N GLY A 325 1.86 -4.13 -26.77
CA GLY A 325 1.90 -2.67 -26.59
C GLY A 325 3.15 -2.09 -25.90
N GLY A 326 4.16 -2.92 -25.58
CA GLY A 326 5.21 -2.61 -24.62
C GLY A 326 6.53 -1.99 -25.12
N MET A 327 6.52 -1.08 -26.10
CA MET A 327 7.65 -0.15 -26.30
C MET A 327 7.13 1.22 -26.74
N LEU A 328 7.00 2.14 -25.78
CA LEU A 328 6.97 3.56 -26.09
C LEU A 328 8.41 4.08 -25.98
N ASN A 329 8.80 4.94 -26.92
CA ASN A 329 10.13 5.55 -27.01
C ASN A 329 10.64 5.95 -25.62
N VAL A 330 11.70 5.27 -25.18
CA VAL A 330 12.33 5.52 -23.89
C VAL A 330 13.23 6.75 -24.07
N THR A 331 12.97 7.82 -23.33
CA THR A 331 13.84 9.00 -23.33
C THR A 331 15.23 8.66 -22.76
N ASP A 332 16.28 9.42 -23.09
CA ASP A 332 17.62 9.22 -22.52
C ASP A 332 17.63 9.19 -20.99
N ARG A 333 16.73 9.97 -20.35
CA ARG A 333 16.55 10.00 -18.91
C ARG A 333 15.91 8.72 -18.39
N GLN A 334 14.87 8.20 -19.07
CA GLN A 334 14.29 6.89 -18.75
C GLN A 334 15.29 5.75 -19.02
N HIS A 335 16.15 5.85 -20.03
CA HIS A 335 17.26 4.93 -20.24
C HIS A 335 18.30 4.98 -19.11
N ARG A 336 18.57 6.16 -18.54
CA ARG A 336 19.40 6.28 -17.34
C ARG A 336 18.70 5.68 -16.11
N LEU A 337 17.40 5.89 -15.94
CA LEU A 337 16.62 5.26 -14.86
C LEU A 337 16.63 3.73 -14.98
N ILE A 338 16.46 3.19 -16.20
CA ILE A 338 16.61 1.76 -16.49
C ILE A 338 18.01 1.30 -16.09
N ARG A 339 19.08 1.94 -16.59
CA ARG A 339 20.46 1.54 -16.27
C ARG A 339 20.78 1.64 -14.76
N GLN A 340 20.34 2.70 -14.08
CA GLN A 340 20.58 2.91 -12.65
C GLN A 340 19.77 1.96 -11.76
N ALA A 341 18.54 1.63 -12.15
CA ALA A 341 17.65 0.78 -11.36
C ALA A 341 17.79 -0.72 -11.69
N ILE A 342 18.16 -1.08 -12.92
CA ILE A 342 18.08 -2.45 -13.45
C ILE A 342 19.47 -3.09 -13.59
N ASP A 343 20.52 -2.38 -14.00
CA ASP A 343 21.85 -2.99 -14.18
C ASP A 343 22.46 -3.58 -12.89
N PRO A 344 22.26 -2.99 -11.69
CA PRO A 344 22.72 -3.60 -10.44
C PRO A 344 21.89 -4.82 -9.99
N LEU A 345 20.71 -5.06 -10.59
CA LEU A 345 19.71 -6.05 -10.18
C LEU A 345 19.54 -7.23 -11.16
N ALA A 346 20.49 -7.50 -12.05
CA ALA A 346 20.57 -8.74 -12.81
C ALA A 346 20.76 -10.02 -11.95
N ARG A 347 20.47 -9.96 -10.64
CA ARG A 347 20.32 -11.11 -9.75
C ARG A 347 18.84 -11.25 -9.39
N PRO A 348 18.21 -12.41 -9.64
CA PRO A 348 16.81 -12.63 -9.28
C PRO A 348 16.63 -12.41 -7.78
N LEU A 349 15.67 -11.56 -7.41
CA LEU A 349 15.25 -11.45 -6.02
C LEU A 349 14.73 -12.81 -5.52
N PRO A 350 15.00 -13.19 -4.26
CA PRO A 350 14.42 -14.39 -3.67
C PRO A 350 12.91 -14.30 -3.77
N ARG A 351 12.29 -15.22 -4.52
CA ARG A 351 10.84 -15.27 -4.67
C ARG A 351 10.22 -15.40 -3.28
N LEU A 352 9.25 -14.54 -2.97
CA LEU A 352 8.37 -14.75 -1.82
C LEU A 352 7.30 -15.82 -2.09
N ALA A 353 7.31 -16.43 -3.28
CA ALA A 353 6.45 -17.56 -3.63
C ALA A 353 7.29 -18.83 -3.67
N ASP A 354 7.21 -19.58 -2.58
CA ASP A 354 6.93 -21.02 -2.55
C ASP A 354 5.95 -21.26 -1.40
#